data_AF-A0A952MUG0-F1
#
_entry.id   AF-A0A952MUG0-F1
#
_cell.length_a   1.000
_cell.length_b   1.000
_cell.length_c   1.000
_cell.angle_alpha   90.00
_cell.angle_beta   90.00
_cell.angle_gamma   90.00
#
_symmetry.space_group_name_H-M   'P 1'
#
loop_
_entity.id
_entity.type
_entity.pdbx_description
1 polymer ?
#
loop_
_entity_poly.entity_id
_entity_poly.type
_entity_poly.pdbx_seq_one_letter_code
_entity_poly.pdbx_strand_id
1 'polypeptide(L)' 'MTERELIKLEATIRNKMEEIKKQRVSLRDSGIGGLMNTLKKVDEALYEKILPEYKNMVTNYNIFK' A
#
# COMPACT_ATOMS: atom_id res chain seq x y z
N MET A 1 -7.16 7.19 15.44
CA MET A 1 -7.51 6.12 14.48
C MET A 1 -8.42 5.15 15.21
N THR A 2 -9.64 4.97 14.74
CA THR A 2 -10.55 3.92 15.20
C THR A 2 -10.32 2.65 14.39
N GLU A 3 -10.77 1.50 14.89
CA GLU A 3 -10.70 0.22 14.15
C GLU A 3 -11.35 0.32 12.76
N ARG A 4 -12.46 1.06 12.65
CA ARG A 4 -13.13 1.34 11.37
C ARG A 4 -12.25 2.12 10.39
N GLU A 5 -11.44 3.05 10.89
CA GLU A 5 -10.49 3.81 10.06
C GLU A 5 -9.30 2.95 9.63
N LEU A 6 -8.84 2.05 10.51
CA LEU A 6 -7.77 1.10 10.19
C LEU A 6 -8.19 0.13 9.08
N ILE A 7 -9.39 -0.43 9.15
CA ILE A 7 -9.96 -1.31 8.11
C ILE A 7 -10.04 -0.57 6.78
N LYS A 8 -10.47 0.70 6.79
CA LYS A 8 -10.51 1.54 5.58
C LYS A 8 -9.12 1.80 5.02
N LEU A 9 -8.14 2.06 5.89
CA LEU A 9 -6.76 2.28 5.48
C LEU A 9 -6.19 1.04 4.79
N GLU A 10 -6.36 -0.14 5.38
CA GLU A 10 -5.96 -1.41 4.79
C GLU A 10 -6.62 -1.62 3.42
N ALA A 11 -7.95 -1.49 3.34
CA ALA A 11 -8.68 -1.67 2.10
C ALA A 11 -8.19 -0.69 1.01
N THR A 12 -7.89 0.56 1.39
CA THR A 12 -7.35 1.56 0.48
C THR A 12 -5.97 1.19 -0.04
N ILE A 13 -5.09 0.68 0.84
CA ILE A 13 -3.74 0.21 0.46
C ILE A 13 -3.86 -0.94 -0.54
N ARG A 14 -4.67 -1.97 -0.23
CA ARG A 14 -4.86 -3.13 -1.12
C ARG A 14 -5.43 -2.72 -2.46
N ASN A 15 -6.44 -1.86 -2.48
CA ASN A 15 -7.01 -1.34 -3.73
C ASN A 15 -5.96 -0.60 -4.56
N LYS A 16 -5.12 0.25 -3.95
CA LYS A 16 -4.04 0.90 -4.69
C LYS A 16 -3.01 -0.08 -5.22
N MET A 17 -2.68 -1.14 -4.48
CA MET A 17 -1.80 -2.19 -4.98
C MET A 17 -2.39 -2.85 -6.23
N GLU A 18 -3.69 -3.15 -6.24
CA GLU A 18 -4.36 -3.73 -7.40
C GLU A 18 -4.40 -2.79 -8.60
N GLU A 19 -4.65 -1.49 -8.39
CA GLU A 19 -4.63 -0.50 -9.47
C GLU A 19 -3.22 -0.35 -10.08
N ILE A 20 -2.16 -0.45 -9.27
CA ILE A 20 -0.77 -0.48 -9.74
C ILE A 20 -0.47 -1.77 -10.51
N LYS A 21 -0.86 -2.93 -9.99
CA LYS A 21 -0.70 -4.24 -10.65
C LYS A 21 -1.40 -4.27 -12.02
N LYS A 22 -2.56 -3.62 -12.12
CA LYS A 22 -3.32 -3.43 -13.37
C LYS A 22 -2.78 -2.32 -14.27
N GLN A 23 -1.68 -1.67 -13.89
CA GLN A 23 -1.06 -0.56 -14.62
C GLN A 23 -2.01 0.64 -14.85
N ARG A 24 -3.03 0.81 -14.01
CA ARG A 24 -3.97 1.94 -14.08
C ARG A 24 -3.40 3.21 -13.47
N VAL A 25 -2.48 3.06 -12.52
CA VAL A 25 -1.77 4.16 -11.87
C VAL A 25 -0.32 3.76 -11.63
N SER A 26 0.60 4.72 -11.72
CA SER A 26 2.00 4.46 -11.39
C SER A 26 2.21 4.37 -9.88
N LEU A 27 3.30 3.73 -9.45
CA LEU A 27 3.69 3.69 -8.04
C LEU A 27 3.79 5.10 -7.44
N ARG A 28 4.39 6.03 -8.18
CA ARG A 28 4.57 7.44 -7.78
C ARG A 28 3.24 8.16 -7.61
N ASP A 29 2.35 8.05 -8.60
CA ASP A 29 1.09 8.79 -8.63
C ASP A 29 0.04 8.19 -7.69
N SER A 30 0.19 6.92 -7.33
CA SER A 30 -0.72 6.25 -6.41
C SER A 30 -0.72 6.85 -5.00
N GLY A 31 0.37 7.47 -4.56
CA GLY A 31 0.54 7.94 -3.18
C GLY A 31 0.58 6.79 -2.13
N ILE A 32 0.73 5.54 -2.56
CA ILE A 32 0.68 4.36 -1.68
C ILE A 32 1.77 4.37 -0.59
N GLY A 33 2.94 4.95 -0.87
CA GLY A 33 4.03 5.05 0.11
C GLY A 33 3.65 5.86 1.35
N GLY A 34 2.84 6.91 1.17
CA GLY A 34 2.30 7.69 2.29
C GLY A 34 1.34 6.87 3.15
N LEU A 35 0.48 6.07 2.53
CA LEU A 35 -0.45 5.19 3.24
C LEU A 35 0.28 4.08 4.01
N MET A 36 1.32 3.49 3.41
CA MET A 36 2.16 2.49 4.09
C MET A 36 2.89 3.09 5.30
N ASN A 37 3.37 4.33 5.22
CA ASN A 37 3.99 5.01 6.35
C ASN A 37 2.97 5.29 7.47
N THR A 38 1.75 5.68 7.11
CA THR A 38 0.66 5.83 8.08
C THR A 38 0.32 4.50 8.73
N LEU A 39 0.19 3.41 7.95
CA LEU A 39 -0.07 2.08 8.47
C LEU A 39 1.01 1.63 9.46
N LYS A 40 2.29 1.83 9.13
CA LYS A 40 3.42 1.52 10.02
C LYS A 40 3.31 2.19 11.39
N LYS A 41 2.83 3.43 11.44
CA LYS A 41 2.72 4.21 12.69
C LYS A 41 1.54 3.81 13.55
N VAL A 42 0.48 3.28 12.95
CA VAL A 42 -0.83 3.10 13.59
C VAL A 42 -1.12 1.65 13.90
N ASP A 43 -0.58 0.72 13.11
CA ASP A 43 -0.63 -0.73 13.34
C ASP A 43 0.59 -1.40 12.69
N GLU A 44 1.64 -1.62 13.50
CA GLU A 44 2.88 -2.26 13.06
C GLU A 44 2.66 -3.73 12.69
N ALA A 45 1.77 -4.44 13.38
CA ALA A 45 1.51 -5.85 13.11
C ALA A 45 0.84 -6.05 11.74
N LEU A 46 -0.07 -5.16 11.36
CA LEU A 46 -0.70 -5.17 10.05
C LEU A 46 0.27 -4.71 8.95
N TYR A 47 1.12 -3.71 9.25
CA TYR A 47 2.18 -3.27 8.34
C TYR A 47 3.11 -4.43 7.96
N GLU A 48 3.63 -5.17 8.94
CA GLU A 48 4.55 -6.30 8.70
C GLU A 48 3.89 -7.43 7.88
N LYS A 49 2.57 -7.60 7.98
CA LYS A 49 1.82 -8.55 7.14
C LYS A 49 1.72 -8.11 5.68
N ILE A 50 1.52 -6.82 5.43
CA ILE A 50 1.32 -6.28 4.07
C ILE A 50 2.64 -5.97 3.38
N LEU A 51 3.70 -5.70 4.15
CA LEU A 51 5.01 -5.28 3.65
C LEU A 51 5.63 -6.23 2.61
N PRO A 52 5.59 -7.57 2.75
CA PRO A 52 6.15 -8.47 1.74
C PRO A 52 5.44 -8.34 0.39
N GLU A 53 4.11 -8.27 0.39
CA GLU A 53 3.31 -8.10 -0.82
C GLU A 53 3.58 -6.74 -1.46
N TYR A 54 3.63 -5.68 -0.64
CA TYR A 54 3.96 -4.33 -1.09
C TYR A 54 5.34 -4.27 -1.74
N LYS A 55 6.37 -4.83 -1.11
CA LYS A 55 7.74 -4.88 -1.67
C LYS A 55 7.78 -5.62 -3.00
N ASN A 56 7.13 -6.79 -3.08
CA ASN A 56 7.06 -7.57 -4.32
C ASN A 56 6.41 -6.77 -5.45
N MET A 57 5.29 -6.09 -5.15
CA MET A 57 4.64 -5.20 -6.10
C MET A 57 5.54 -4.04 -6.51
N VAL A 58 6.19 -3.36 -5.56
CA VAL A 58 7.13 -2.27 -5.88
C VAL A 58 8.22 -2.76 -6.82
N THR A 59 8.84 -3.91 -6.58
CA THR A 59 9.92 -4.42 -7.43
C THR A 59 9.45 -4.78 -8.85
N ASN A 60 8.29 -5.44 -8.99
CA ASN A 60 7.81 -5.92 -10.30
C ASN A 60 7.11 -4.83 -11.12
N TYR A 61 6.53 -3.82 -10.46
CA TYR A 61 5.71 -2.79 -11.10
C TYR A 61 6.31 -1.37 -10.93
N ASN A 62 7.59 -1.26 -10.54
CA ASN A 62 8.34 0.00 -10.69
C ASN A 62 8.62 0.22 -12.18
N ILE A 63 7.64 0.75 -12.90
CA ILE A 63 7.73 0.99 -14.35
C ILE A 63 8.69 2.16 -14.68
N PHE A 64 9.28 2.82 -13.68
CA PHE A 64 10.32 3.82 -13.88
C PHE A 64 11.66 3.33 -13.31
N LYS A 65 12.41 2.64 -14.15
CA LYS A 65 13.87 2.63 -14.10
C LYS A 65 14.39 3.34 -15.35
#